data_AF-A0A7C2CVP2-F1
#
_entry.id   AF-A0A7C2CVP2-F1
#
_cell.length_a   1.000
_cell.length_b   1.000
_cell.length_c   1.000
_cell.angle_alpha   90.00
_cell.angle_beta   90.00
_cell.angle_gamma   90.00
#
_symmetry.space_group_name_H-M   'P 1'
#
loop_
_entity.id
_entity.type
_entity.pdbx_description
1 polymer ?
#
loop_
_entity_poly.entity_id
_entity_poly.type
_entity_poly.pdbx_seq_one_letter_code
_entity_poly.pdbx_strand_id
1 'polypeptide(L)' 'MKEAFHPNAYLQRVKNVRSGLIARTKILNAIETRESDTISIANEIHLSYGAVMHHLRLLENEEIV' A
#
# COMPACT_ATOMS: atom_id res chain seq x y z
N MET A 1 18.71 9.98 -2.59
CA MET A 1 17.45 10.72 -2.37
C MET A 1 16.71 10.08 -1.20
N LYS A 2 16.19 10.85 -0.24
CA LYS A 2 15.21 10.29 0.71
C LYS A 2 13.98 9.89 -0.12
N GLU A 3 13.64 8.61 -0.15
CA GLU A 3 12.34 8.18 -0.67
C GLU A 3 11.25 8.92 0.11
N ALA A 4 10.46 9.73 -0.58
CA ALA A 4 9.24 10.26 -0.02
C ALA A 4 8.18 9.16 -0.10
N PHE A 5 7.68 8.73 1.05
CA PHE A 5 6.56 7.79 1.13
C PHE A 5 5.24 8.54 1.04
N HIS A 6 4.20 7.83 0.59
CA HIS A 6 2.84 8.37 0.62
C HIS A 6 2.47 8.73 2.07
N PRO A 7 1.87 9.90 2.36
CA PRO A 7 1.51 10.28 3.72
C PRO A 7 0.59 9.25 4.38
N ASN A 8 -0.35 8.70 3.62
CA ASN A 8 -1.27 7.66 4.10
C ASN A 8 -0.65 6.24 4.17
N ALA A 9 0.64 6.07 3.84
CA ALA A 9 1.32 4.79 4.02
C ALA A 9 1.73 4.53 5.49
N TYR A 10 1.66 5.55 6.35
CA TYR A 10 1.99 5.43 7.77
C TYR A 10 0.77 4.98 8.56
N LEU A 11 0.92 3.88 9.30
CA LEU A 11 -0.15 3.30 10.12
C LEU A 11 0.13 3.64 11.59
N GLN A 12 -0.93 3.88 12.37
CA GLN A 12 -0.79 4.26 13.78
C GLN A 12 -0.63 3.04 14.69
N ARG A 13 -1.27 1.92 14.34
CA ARG A 13 -1.41 0.72 15.17
C ARG A 13 -0.31 -0.31 14.93
N VAL A 14 0.48 -0.16 13.87
CA VAL A 14 1.56 -1.11 13.52
C VAL A 14 2.88 -0.40 13.21
N LYS A 15 3.99 -1.12 13.39
CA LYS A 15 5.33 -0.58 13.15
C LYS A 15 5.52 -0.22 11.67
N ASN A 16 5.93 1.02 11.41
CA ASN A 16 6.22 1.54 10.07
C ASN A 16 7.63 1.19 9.59
N VAL A 17 7.85 -0.09 9.28
CA VAL A 17 9.12 -0.54 8.66
C VAL A 17 9.20 -0.16 7.19
N ARG A 18 10.42 0.07 6.68
CA ARG A 18 10.67 0.57 5.31
C ARG A 18 9.99 -0.26 4.23
N SER A 19 10.07 -1.59 4.28
CA SER A 19 9.45 -2.47 3.28
C SER A 19 7.92 -2.31 3.23
N GLY A 20 7.27 -2.18 4.39
CA GLY A 20 5.83 -1.93 4.47
C GLY A 20 5.45 -0.54 3.95
N LEU A 21 6.26 0.48 4.23
CA LEU A 21 6.06 1.84 3.69
C LEU A 21 6.16 1.87 2.17
N ILE A 22 7.14 1.18 1.60
CA ILE A 22 7.30 1.04 0.14
C ILE A 22 6.06 0.37 -0.46
N ALA A 23 5.63 -0.76 0.10
CA ALA A 23 4.50 -1.52 -0.42
C ALA A 23 3.20 -0.71 -0.37
N ARG A 24 2.88 -0.09 0.77
CA ARG A 24 1.66 0.73 0.92
C ARG A 24 1.72 2.00 0.06
N THR A 25 2.88 2.63 -0.08
CA THR A 25 3.05 3.78 -1.00
C THR A 25 2.70 3.38 -2.44
N LYS A 26 3.22 2.24 -2.92
CA LYS A 26 2.89 1.75 -4.26
C LYS A 26 1.40 1.44 -4.43
N ILE A 27 0.78 0.82 -3.43
CA ILE A 27 -0.66 0.48 -3.45
C ILE A 27 -1.50 1.75 -3.50
N LEU A 28 -1.25 2.71 -2.61
CA LEU A 28 -2.00 3.97 -2.54
C LEU A 28 -1.90 4.75 -3.85
N ASN A 29 -0.69 4.88 -4.40
CA ASN A 29 -0.50 5.54 -5.69
C ASN A 29 -1.28 4.84 -6.82
N ALA A 30 -1.33 3.50 -6.83
CA ALA A 30 -2.05 2.75 -7.87
C ALA A 30 -3.57 2.98 -7.78
N ILE A 31 -4.16 2.94 -6.58
CA ILE A 31 -5.61 3.11 -6.40
C ILE A 31 -6.07 4.57 -6.58
N GLU A 32 -5.23 5.54 -6.24
CA GLU A 32 -5.54 6.97 -6.45
C GLU A 32 -5.50 7.33 -7.94
N THR A 33 -4.72 6.60 -8.75
CA THR A 33 -4.63 6.83 -10.18
C THR A 33 -5.83 6.27 -10.93
N ARG A 34 -6.36 5.11 -10.51
CA ARG A 34 -7.49 4.44 -11.15
C ARG A 34 -8.18 3.45 -10.22
N GLU A 35 -9.48 3.25 -10.41
CA GLU A 35 -10.16 2.08 -9.85
C GLU A 35 -9.52 0.81 -10.41
N SER A 36 -9.08 -0.08 -9.54
CA SER A 36 -8.42 -1.33 -9.91
C SER A 36 -8.68 -2.41 -8.88
N ASP A 37 -8.91 -3.63 -9.36
CA ASP A 37 -8.95 -4.78 -8.47
C ASP A 37 -7.54 -5.13 -7.94
N THR A 38 -7.51 -5.90 -6.86
CA THR A 38 -6.26 -6.28 -6.19
C THR A 38 -5.29 -7.04 -7.09
N ILE A 39 -5.79 -7.84 -8.05
CA ILE A 39 -4.95 -8.63 -8.97
C ILE A 39 -4.22 -7.68 -9.92
N SER A 40 -4.95 -6.70 -10.46
CA SER A 40 -4.44 -5.65 -11.33
C SER A 40 -3.38 -4.82 -10.61
N ILE A 41 -3.64 -4.42 -9.36
CA ILE A 41 -2.66 -3.70 -8.52
C ILE A 41 -1.40 -4.55 -8.32
N ALA A 42 -1.55 -5.82 -7.93
CA ALA A 42 -0.42 -6.72 -7.68
C ALA A 42 0.50 -6.86 -8.89
N ASN A 43 -0.09 -7.02 -10.08
CA ASN A 43 0.64 -7.09 -11.34
C ASN A 43 1.36 -5.78 -11.67
N GLU A 44 0.68 -4.64 -11.49
CA GLU A 44 1.21 -3.30 -11.79
C GLU A 44 2.40 -2.94 -10.90
N ILE A 45 2.31 -3.19 -9.60
CA ILE A 45 3.34 -2.76 -8.64
C ILE A 45 4.40 -3.83 -8.35
N HIS A 46 4.30 -4.97 -9.05
CA HIS A 46 5.16 -6.16 -8.94
C HIS A 46 5.27 -6.69 -7.51
N LEU A 47 4.12 -6.85 -6.85
CA LEU A 47 4.01 -7.51 -5.54
C LEU A 47 3.10 -8.74 -5.66
N SER A 48 3.28 -9.70 -4.76
CA SER A 48 2.37 -10.84 -4.70
C SER A 48 0.97 -10.40 -4.26
N TYR A 49 -0.07 -11.04 -4.78
CA TYR A 49 -1.45 -10.79 -4.38
C TYR A 49 -1.63 -10.84 -2.85
N GLY A 50 -1.02 -11.81 -2.18
CA GLY A 50 -1.07 -11.93 -0.72
C GLY A 50 -0.44 -10.75 0.02
N ALA A 51 0.67 -10.20 -0.50
CA ALA A 51 1.29 -9.00 0.07
C ALA A 51 0.40 -7.77 -0.13
N VAL A 52 -0.21 -7.61 -1.32
CA VAL A 52 -1.16 -6.51 -1.57
C VAL A 52 -2.38 -6.61 -0.67
N MET A 53 -3.02 -7.78 -0.59
CA MET A 53 -4.16 -8.03 0.30
C MET A 53 -3.83 -7.77 1.76
N HIS A 54 -2.65 -8.21 2.23
CA HIS A 54 -2.22 -7.97 3.59
C HIS A 54 -2.14 -6.46 3.88
N HIS A 55 -1.55 -5.69 2.96
CA HIS A 55 -1.39 -4.25 3.13
C HIS A 55 -2.69 -3.47 2.96
N LEU A 56 -3.59 -3.88 2.05
CA LEU A 56 -4.93 -3.31 1.94
C LEU A 56 -5.71 -3.47 3.25
N ARG A 57 -5.75 -4.67 3.83
CA ARG A 57 -6.41 -4.89 5.13
C ARG A 57 -5.85 -4.03 6.25
N LEU A 58 -4.54 -3.77 6.25
CA LEU A 58 -3.94 -2.87 7.23
C LEU A 58 -4.35 -1.41 7.02
N LEU A 59 -4.52 -0.97 5.77
CA LEU A 59 -4.99 0.36 5.43
C LEU A 59 -6.49 0.52 5.76
N GLU A 60 -7.31 -0.47 5.44
CA GLU A 60 -8.75 -0.52 5.77
C GLU A 60 -8.97 -0.45 7.29
N ASN A 61 -8.17 -1.20 8.08
CA ASN A 61 -8.24 -1.19 9.54
C ASN A 61 -7.87 0.16 10.18
N GLU A 62 -7.22 1.05 9.42
CA GLU A 62 -6.87 2.42 9.80
C GLU A 62 -7.79 3.45 9.12
N GLU A 63 -8.85 3.00 8.43
CA GLU A 63 -9.85 3.83 7.74
C GLU A 63 -9.23 4.74 6.66
N ILE A 64 -8.16 4.28 6.01
CA ILE A 64 -7.42 5.03 5.00
C ILE A 64 -7.96 4.76 3.58
N VAL A 65 -8.35 3.51 3.31
CA VAL A 65 -8.92 3.05 2.03
C VAL A 65 -10.24 2.34 2.26
#